data_AF-A0A1G9H4E6-F1
#
_entry.id   AF-A0A1G9H4E6-F1
#
_cell.length_a   1.000
_cell.length_b   1.000
_cell.length_c   1.000
_cell.angle_alpha   90.00
_cell.angle_beta   90.00
_cell.angle_gamma   90.00
#
_symmetry.space_group_name_H-M   'P 1'
#
loop_
_entity.id
_entity.type
_entity.pdbx_description
1 polymer ?
#
loop_
_entity_poly.entity_id
_entity_poly.type
_entity_poly.pdbx_seq_one_letter_code
_entity_poly.pdbx_strand_id
1 'polypeptide(L)'
;MSEAAILVCRGKNYEIETLISPEDHAWAVSRGNWFVTHGTRRDGKSYVVRSEGGVLVFLHKVVLARAWQLPPTPAHIIGDHRNGNSLDNRRGNLRWATPQMNARNIFGLIERQMELAI
;
A
#
# COMPACT_ATOMS: atom_id res chain seq x y z
N MET A 1 -14.05 14.70 -1.27
CA MET A 1 -13.75 13.26 -1.42
C MET A 1 -12.68 13.15 -2.49
N SER A 2 -11.46 12.68 -2.19
CA SER A 2 -10.45 12.51 -3.24
C SER A 2 -10.89 11.37 -4.15
N GLU A 3 -10.98 11.61 -5.45
CA GLU A 3 -11.26 10.57 -6.44
C GLU A 3 -10.22 9.43 -6.33
N ALA A 4 -10.67 8.20 -6.53
CA ALA A 4 -9.83 7.01 -6.49
C ALA A 4 -9.78 6.40 -7.90
N ALA A 5 -8.59 6.01 -8.34
CA ALA A 5 -8.40 5.23 -9.56
C ALA A 5 -8.06 3.78 -9.20
N ILE A 6 -8.37 2.85 -10.12
CA ILE A 6 -8.10 1.43 -9.96
C ILE A 6 -6.86 1.06 -10.77
N LEU A 7 -5.89 0.43 -10.11
CA LEU A 7 -4.75 -0.21 -10.75
C LEU A 7 -4.90 -1.74 -10.65
N VAL A 8 -4.88 -2.42 -11.79
CA VAL A 8 -4.95 -3.90 -11.84
C VAL A 8 -3.55 -4.48 -11.71
N CYS A 9 -3.33 -5.27 -10.67
CA CYS A 9 -2.11 -6.02 -10.41
C CYS A 9 -2.30 -7.47 -10.84
N ARG A 10 -1.31 -8.04 -11.54
CA ARG A 10 -1.41 -9.37 -12.15
C ARG A 10 -0.30 -10.27 -11.65
N GLY A 11 -0.68 -11.44 -11.15
CA GLY A 11 0.23 -12.55 -10.88
C GLY A 11 0.07 -13.67 -11.90
N LYS A 12 0.76 -14.79 -11.67
CA LYS A 12 0.73 -15.93 -12.59
C LYS A 12 -0.69 -16.45 -12.88
N ASN A 13 -1.54 -16.49 -11.85
CA ASN A 13 -2.89 -17.07 -11.89
C ASN A 13 -3.94 -16.20 -11.19
N TYR A 14 -3.70 -14.89 -11.07
CA TYR A 14 -4.64 -14.00 -10.39
C TYR A 14 -4.56 -12.58 -10.94
N GLU A 15 -5.68 -11.87 -10.81
CA GLU A 15 -5.74 -10.42 -10.93
C GLU A 15 -6.32 -9.85 -9.63
N ILE A 16 -5.75 -8.74 -9.16
CA ILE A 16 -6.19 -8.06 -7.95
C ILE A 16 -6.16 -6.56 -8.18
N GLU A 17 -7.19 -5.88 -7.68
CA GLU A 17 -7.31 -4.44 -7.78
C GLU A 17 -6.70 -3.75 -6.56
N THR A 18 -6.09 -2.60 -6.80
CA THR A 18 -5.64 -1.70 -5.75
C THR A 18 -6.11 -0.28 -6.04
N LEU A 19 -6.51 0.43 -4.99
CA LEU A 19 -6.85 1.85 -5.08
C LEU A 19 -5.58 2.68 -5.14
N ILE A 20 -5.54 3.65 -6.04
CA ILE A 20 -4.44 4.60 -6.17
C ILE A 20 -4.99 6.00 -6.43
N SER A 21 -4.23 7.02 -6.03
CA SER A 21 -4.55 8.41 -6.35
C SER A 21 -4.44 8.65 -7.87
N PRO A 22 -5.37 9.39 -8.50
CA PRO A 22 -5.36 9.65 -9.95
C PRO A 22 -4.04 10.20 -10.47
N GLU A 23 -3.36 11.04 -9.68
CA GLU A 23 -2.06 11.66 -10.01
C GLU A 23 -0.91 10.65 -10.13
N ASP A 24 -1.07 9.44 -9.59
CA ASP A 24 -0.10 8.35 -9.67
C ASP A 24 -0.53 7.23 -10.62
N HIS A 25 -1.79 7.23 -11.05
CA HIS A 25 -2.38 6.14 -11.84
C HIS A 25 -1.68 5.97 -13.19
N ALA A 26 -1.62 7.03 -14.01
CA ALA A 26 -1.01 6.96 -15.34
C ALA A 26 0.46 6.54 -15.28
N TRP A 27 1.19 7.00 -14.26
CA TRP A 27 2.57 6.58 -14.01
C TRP A 27 2.64 5.10 -13.61
N ALA A 28 1.79 4.64 -12.71
CA ALA A 28 1.80 3.24 -12.29
C ALA A 28 1.48 2.30 -13.46
N VAL A 29 0.49 2.66 -14.28
CA VAL A 29 0.14 1.92 -15.51
C VAL A 29 1.32 1.87 -16.49
N SER A 30 2.00 3.00 -16.73
CA SER A 30 3.12 3.03 -17.68
C SER A 30 4.33 2.22 -17.25
N ARG A 31 4.52 1.99 -15.93
CA ARG A 31 5.57 1.08 -15.42
C ARG A 31 5.22 -0.40 -15.60
N GLY A 32 3.93 -0.75 -15.52
CA GLY A 32 3.46 -2.14 -15.63
C GLY A 32 4.03 -3.10 -14.57
N ASN A 33 3.77 -4.40 -14.75
CA ASN A 33 4.33 -5.50 -13.95
C ASN A 33 4.13 -5.40 -12.43
N TRP A 34 2.99 -4.83 -12.01
CA TRP A 34 2.58 -4.83 -10.61
C TRP A 34 1.92 -6.15 -10.25
N PHE A 35 2.30 -6.72 -9.11
CA PHE A 35 1.74 -7.93 -8.50
C PHE A 35 1.67 -7.75 -6.99
N VAL A 36 1.03 -8.68 -6.26
CA VAL A 36 0.99 -8.62 -4.80
C VAL A 36 1.91 -9.65 -4.16
N THR A 37 2.58 -9.25 -3.09
CA THR A 37 3.30 -10.21 -2.23
C THR A 37 2.29 -11.07 -1.50
N HIS A 38 2.52 -12.37 -1.43
CA HIS A 38 1.78 -13.24 -0.52
C HIS A 38 2.43 -13.14 0.86
N GLY A 39 1.67 -12.75 1.88
CA GLY A 39 2.16 -12.78 3.26
C GLY A 39 2.64 -14.19 3.63
N THR A 40 3.74 -14.30 4.39
CA THR A 40 4.25 -15.60 4.88
C THR A 40 3.32 -16.27 5.90
N ARG A 41 2.33 -15.53 6.41
CA ARG A 41 1.24 -16.01 7.27
C ARG A 41 -0.05 -16.00 6.47
N ARG A 42 -0.96 -16.93 6.78
CA ARG A 42 -2.31 -17.03 6.18
C ARG A 42 -3.12 -15.72 6.26
N ASP A 43 -2.71 -14.83 7.16
CA ASP A 43 -3.33 -13.54 7.48
C ASP A 43 -2.40 -12.34 7.19
N GLY A 44 -1.25 -12.59 6.54
CA GLY A 44 -0.23 -11.57 6.32
C GLY A 44 -0.69 -10.52 5.30
N LYS A 45 -0.43 -9.24 5.60
CA LYS A 45 -0.72 -8.13 4.67
C LYS A 45 -0.06 -8.37 3.31
N SER A 46 -0.83 -8.25 2.24
CA SER A 46 -0.37 -8.34 0.86
C SER A 46 -0.01 -6.95 0.33
N TYR A 47 1.23 -6.74 -0.11
CA TYR A 47 1.66 -5.45 -0.64
C TYR A 47 1.76 -5.48 -2.15
N VAL A 48 1.32 -4.39 -2.80
CA VAL A 48 1.53 -4.19 -4.23
C VAL A 48 3.00 -3.84 -4.49
N VAL A 49 3.64 -4.63 -5.34
CA VAL A 49 5.06 -4.54 -5.67
C VAL A 49 5.29 -4.74 -7.17
N ARG A 50 6.44 -4.29 -7.65
CA ARG A 50 7.01 -4.72 -8.94
C ARG A 50 8.46 -5.15 -8.74
N SER A 51 8.96 -6.03 -9.59
CA SER A 51 10.38 -6.41 -9.60
C SER A 51 11.15 -5.54 -10.58
N GLU A 52 12.24 -4.93 -10.13
CA GLU A 52 13.15 -4.14 -10.96
C GLU A 52 14.59 -4.51 -10.60
N GLY A 53 15.34 -5.07 -11.55
CA GLY A 53 16.72 -5.50 -11.31
C GLY A 53 16.89 -6.53 -10.18
N GLY A 54 15.87 -7.37 -9.93
CA GLY A 54 15.86 -8.33 -8.83
C GLY A 54 15.47 -7.74 -7.46
N VAL A 55 15.13 -6.44 -7.40
CA VAL A 55 14.69 -5.76 -6.18
C VAL A 55 13.19 -5.51 -6.24
N LEU A 56 12.49 -5.77 -5.13
CA LEU A 56 11.07 -5.45 -5.00
C LEU A 56 10.88 -3.97 -4.70
N VAL A 57 10.18 -3.29 -5.61
CA VAL A 57 9.76 -1.90 -5.47
C VAL A 57 8.31 -1.87 -4.98
N PHE A 58 8.09 -1.31 -3.80
CA PHE A 58 6.79 -1.27 -3.13
C PHE A 58 5.99 -0.04 -3.54
N LEU A 59 4.75 -0.23 -4.01
CA LEU A 59 3.92 0.85 -4.54
C LEU A 59 3.70 1.97 -3.52
N HIS A 60 3.31 1.64 -2.27
CA HIS A 60 3.08 2.64 -1.22
C HIS A 60 4.29 3.54 -0.94
N LYS A 61 5.52 3.00 -1.00
CA LYS A 61 6.74 3.80 -0.81
C LYS A 61 6.97 4.74 -1.99
N VAL A 62 6.70 4.28 -3.20
CA VAL A 62 6.84 5.11 -4.40
C VAL A 62 5.80 6.21 -4.42
N VAL A 63 4.55 5.93 -4.05
CA VAL A 63 3.49 6.95 -3.94
C VAL A 63 3.87 8.01 -2.90
N LEU A 64 4.37 7.62 -1.72
CA LEU A 64 4.87 8.57 -0.71
C LEU A 64 5.99 9.46 -1.26
N ALA A 65 6.96 8.87 -1.96
CA ALA A 65 8.06 9.62 -2.59
C ALA A 65 7.55 10.58 -3.69
N ARG A 66 6.64 10.12 -4.55
CA ARG A 66 6.03 10.91 -5.64
C ARG A 66 5.12 12.03 -5.12
N ALA A 67 4.54 11.84 -3.94
CA ALA A 67 3.75 12.85 -3.26
C ALA A 67 4.62 13.95 -2.61
N TRP A 68 5.95 13.88 -2.77
CA TRP A 68 6.92 14.78 -2.14
C TRP A 68 6.74 14.87 -0.61
N GLN A 69 6.20 13.81 -0.01
CA GLN A 69 6.12 13.72 1.44
C GLN A 69 7.49 13.32 1.93
N LEU A 70 8.22 14.25 2.53
CA LEU A 70 9.41 13.91 3.29
C LEU A 70 9.00 13.29 4.63
N PRO A 71 9.76 12.33 5.17
CA PRO A 71 9.59 11.91 6.55
C PRO A 71 9.66 13.15 7.46
N PRO A 72 8.66 13.39 8.33
CA PRO A 72 8.64 14.58 9.17
C PRO A 72 9.79 14.60 10.18
N THR A 73 10.30 13.42 10.56
CA THR A 73 11.53 13.27 11.35
C THR A 73 12.30 12.03 10.92
N PRO A 74 13.60 11.90 11.26
CA PRO A 74 14.39 10.70 10.97
C PRO A 74 13.83 9.40 11.56
N ALA A 75 12.94 9.49 12.57
CA ALA A 75 12.30 8.31 13.15
C ALA A 75 11.15 7.74 12.28
N HIS A 76 10.65 8.51 11.30
CA HIS A 76 9.51 8.12 10.46
C HIS A 76 9.96 7.32 9.23
N ILE A 77 10.48 6.12 9.49
CA ILE A 77 11.12 5.27 8.47
C ILE A 77 10.16 4.29 7.77
N ILE A 78 8.88 4.26 8.15
CA ILE A 78 7.89 3.30 7.65
C ILE A 78 6.87 4.02 6.77
N GLY A 79 6.65 3.52 5.55
CA GLY A 79 5.48 3.89 4.75
C GLY A 79 4.28 3.08 5.22
N ASP A 80 3.32 3.72 5.86
CA ASP A 80 2.21 3.10 6.57
C ASP A 80 0.86 3.46 5.93
N HIS A 81 -0.06 2.49 5.92
CA HIS A 81 -1.44 2.63 5.45
C HIS A 81 -2.33 2.97 6.64
N ARG A 82 -2.84 4.20 6.71
CA ARG A 82 -3.63 4.73 7.84
C ARG A 82 -4.82 3.85 8.18
N ASN A 83 -5.54 3.33 7.19
CA ASN A 83 -6.68 2.42 7.38
C ASN A 83 -6.29 0.95 7.59
N GLY A 84 -5.01 0.59 7.49
CA GLY A 84 -4.55 -0.80 7.61
C GLY A 84 -4.69 -1.65 6.35
N ASN A 85 -5.45 -1.19 5.33
CA ASN A 85 -5.64 -1.87 4.06
C ASN A 85 -4.45 -1.62 3.12
N SER A 86 -3.66 -2.66 2.87
CA SER A 86 -2.45 -2.61 2.04
C SER A 86 -2.73 -2.49 0.54
N LEU A 87 -3.98 -2.67 0.11
CA LEU A 87 -4.46 -2.45 -1.26
C LEU A 87 -5.05 -1.04 -1.46
N ASP A 88 -5.02 -0.18 -0.45
CA ASP A 88 -5.38 1.23 -0.59
C ASP A 88 -4.13 2.14 -0.60
N ASN A 89 -3.55 2.32 -1.79
CA ASN A 89 -2.33 3.09 -2.02
C ASN A 89 -2.61 4.56 -2.38
N ARG A 90 -3.79 5.10 -2.04
CA ARG A 90 -4.09 6.53 -2.24
C ARG A 90 -3.21 7.39 -1.34
N ARG A 91 -2.69 8.51 -1.86
CA ARG A 91 -1.80 9.44 -1.12
C ARG A 91 -2.34 9.85 0.24
N GLY A 92 -3.66 10.11 0.33
CA GLY A 92 -4.32 10.50 1.57
C GLY A 92 -4.40 9.37 2.61
N ASN A 93 -4.35 8.10 2.18
CA ASN A 93 -4.31 6.94 3.07
C ASN A 93 -2.89 6.62 3.53
N LEU A 94 -1.85 7.13 2.86
CA LEU A 94 -0.47 6.84 3.21
C LEU A 94 0.09 7.87 4.19
N ARG A 95 1.10 7.47 4.96
CA ARG A 95 1.94 8.37 5.77
C ARG A 95 3.33 7.78 6.00
N TRP A 96 4.28 8.65 6.29
CA TRP A 96 5.46 8.24 7.03
C TRP A 96 5.10 8.04 8.50
N ALA A 97 5.52 6.91 9.06
CA ALA A 97 5.23 6.49 10.43
C ALA A 97 6.50 6.03 11.13
N THR A 98 6.55 6.26 12.45
CA THR A 98 7.50 5.58 13.32
C THR A 98 7.09 4.12 13.55
N PRO A 99 7.99 3.23 14.00
CA PRO A 99 7.62 1.87 14.40
C PRO A 99 6.47 1.84 15.42
N GLN A 100 6.45 2.78 16.36
CA GLN A 100 5.39 2.88 17.37
C GLN A 100 4.04 3.29 16.76
N MET A 101 4.02 4.22 15.80
CA MET A 101 2.79 4.62 15.09
C MET A 101 2.24 3.46 14.24
N ASN A 102 3.11 2.76 13.52
CA ASN A 102 2.73 1.58 12.73
C ASN A 102 2.19 0.45 13.62
N ALA A 103 2.81 0.21 14.78
CA ALA A 103 2.33 -0.79 15.75
C ALA A 103 0.96 -0.42 16.36
N ARG A 104 0.69 0.88 16.52
CA ARG A 104 -0.60 1.42 17.01
C ARG A 104 -1.66 1.54 15.92
N ASN A 105 -1.38 1.15 14.69
CA ASN A 105 -2.40 1.08 13.65
C ASN A 105 -3.26 -0.18 13.85
N ILE A 106 -4.07 -0.14 14.92
CA ILE A 106 -4.99 -1.20 15.37
C ILE A 106 -6.21 -1.30 14.44
N PHE A 107 -6.38 -0.39 13.47
CA PHE A 107 -7.51 -0.40 12.52
C PHE A 107 -7.61 -1.69 11.70
N GLY A 108 -6.48 -2.32 11.35
CA GLY A 108 -6.51 -3.65 10.72
C GLY A 108 -7.04 -4.76 11.65
N LEU A 109 -6.94 -4.56 12.98
CA LEU A 109 -7.55 -5.45 13.97
C LEU A 109 -9.05 -5.14 14.15
N ILE A 110 -9.45 -3.86 14.10
CA ILE A 110 -10.85 -3.42 14.22
C ILE A 110 -11.67 -3.85 13.00
N GLU A 111 -11.17 -3.61 11.77
CA GLU A 111 -11.84 -4.07 10.54
C GLU A 111 -12.01 -5.59 10.56
N ARG A 112 -10.95 -6.32 10.92
CA ARG A 112 -11.00 -7.78 11.08
C ARG A 112 -11.94 -8.23 12.21
N GLN A 113 -12.05 -7.48 13.30
CA GLN A 113 -13.02 -7.75 14.38
C GLN A 113 -14.45 -7.50 13.91
N MET A 114 -14.68 -6.46 13.10
CA MET A 114 -16.01 -6.17 12.55
C MET A 114 -16.42 -7.20 11.51
N GLU A 115 -15.51 -7.67 10.63
CA GLU A 115 -15.76 -8.77 9.69
C GLU A 115 -16.10 -10.10 10.39
N LEU A 116 -15.50 -10.36 11.55
CA LEU A 116 -15.77 -11.56 12.36
C LEU A 116 -17.04 -11.45 13.24
N ALA A 117 -17.62 -10.25 13.36
CA ALA A 117 -18.78 -9.98 14.20
C ALA A 117 -20.12 -10.06 13.45
N ILE A 118 -20.12 -10.50 12.18
CA ILE A 118 -21.28 -10.65 11.30
C ILE A 118 -21.46 -12.11 10.90
#